data_AF-A0A818LGW3-F1
#
_entry.id   AF-A0A818LGW3-F1
#
_cell.length_a   1.000
_cell.length_b   1.000
_cell.length_c   1.000
_cell.angle_alpha   90.00
_cell.angle_beta   90.00
_cell.angle_gamma   90.00
#
_symmetry.space_group_name_H-M   'P 1'
#
loop_
_entity.id
_entity.type
_entity.pdbx_description
1 polymer ?
#
loop_
_entity_poly.entity_id
_entity_poly.type
_entity_poly.pdbx_seq_one_letter_code
_entity_poly.pdbx_strand_id
1 'polypeptide(L)'
;MRLCFYLWAFVLLSAVQANSLLDLLQERSESDCTTIMDLFIILDSSGSIGATNFEQVKSALADLVSMLHIGPKKVQVWVISYGSVVETSIAFHNMPMAEFTKERLIQQIRNIRYMNGACTATGDALQEARRVCDKSCRSHREGVSRVVLVFTDGYSNCGTPVGAESSNLLAITKASVFAVGIGAGVNTAELNTIATDKKYVIHVNNYHALIDAMNNITIYTCGIPAFVIPNVKVETSAPMNTFRYYQVDTTELLRQSRNHQGGFIEISANVHLGKVDVYTSTTESNPGPGTGQRVAFQTRGGELYYMEYIEEDTPRLYFSFYGLQQENEYDFTVQWLDLQGGIIG
;
A
#
# COMPACT_ATOMS: atom_id res chain seq x y z
N MET A 1 -23.69 -1.09 -34.39
CA MET A 1 -24.46 -2.34 -34.52
C MET A 1 -24.16 -3.17 -33.28
N ARG A 2 -25.09 -3.23 -32.31
CA ARG A 2 -24.86 -3.92 -31.03
C ARG A 2 -25.02 -5.42 -31.24
N LEU A 3 -23.93 -6.18 -31.08
CA LEU A 3 -24.01 -7.63 -30.87
C LEU A 3 -24.00 -7.88 -29.36
N CYS A 4 -25.08 -8.42 -28.83
CA CYS A 4 -25.09 -9.12 -27.55
C CYS A 4 -24.73 -10.58 -27.82
N PHE A 5 -23.69 -11.09 -27.17
CA PHE A 5 -23.48 -12.53 -27.06
C PHE A 5 -23.82 -12.96 -25.64
N TYR A 6 -24.87 -13.78 -25.53
CA TYR A 6 -25.03 -14.70 -24.42
C TYR A 6 -24.10 -15.88 -24.68
N LEU A 7 -23.22 -16.22 -23.73
CA LEU A 7 -22.58 -17.54 -23.72
C LEU A 7 -22.47 -18.04 -22.28
N TRP A 8 -23.30 -19.02 -21.98
CA TRP A 8 -22.97 -20.05 -20.98
C TRP A 8 -21.85 -20.92 -21.57
N ALA A 9 -20.77 -21.17 -20.83
CA ALA A 9 -19.85 -22.25 -21.19
C ALA A 9 -19.13 -22.86 -19.97
N PHE A 10 -19.30 -24.18 -19.86
CA PHE A 10 -18.58 -25.11 -18.99
C PHE A 10 -17.47 -25.80 -19.83
N VAL A 11 -16.33 -26.13 -19.19
CA VAL A 11 -15.23 -27.08 -19.53
C VAL A 11 -14.24 -26.77 -20.68
N LEU A 12 -12.92 -26.83 -20.41
CA LEU A 12 -12.01 -27.93 -20.82
C LEU A 12 -10.54 -27.70 -20.43
N LEU A 13 -10.03 -28.63 -19.61
CA LEU A 13 -8.60 -28.92 -19.44
C LEU A 13 -8.00 -29.33 -20.79
N SER A 14 -6.90 -28.70 -21.22
CA SER A 14 -5.87 -29.43 -21.96
C SER A 14 -4.49 -28.83 -21.69
N ALA A 15 -3.57 -29.73 -21.37
CA ALA A 15 -2.18 -29.45 -21.05
C ALA A 15 -1.43 -28.87 -22.26
N VAL A 16 -0.70 -27.78 -22.07
CA VAL A 16 0.40 -27.40 -22.94
C VAL A 16 1.69 -27.78 -22.23
N GLN A 17 2.48 -28.60 -22.91
CA GLN A 17 3.73 -29.20 -22.43
C GLN A 17 4.76 -28.15 -21.99
N ALA A 18 5.38 -28.45 -20.86
CA ALA A 18 6.52 -27.76 -20.29
C ALA A 18 7.74 -27.78 -21.23
N ASN A 19 8.25 -26.59 -21.53
CA ASN A 19 9.64 -26.22 -21.88
C ASN A 19 9.60 -24.68 -22.00
N SER A 20 10.28 -23.85 -21.21
CA SER A 20 11.57 -23.97 -20.54
C SER A 20 11.48 -23.47 -19.09
N LEU A 21 11.56 -24.40 -18.13
CA LEU A 21 11.63 -24.09 -16.71
C LEU A 21 12.98 -23.46 -16.29
N LEU A 22 13.96 -23.43 -17.21
CA LEU A 22 15.30 -22.89 -16.99
C LEU A 22 15.46 -21.43 -17.48
N ASP A 23 14.60 -20.92 -18.37
CA ASP A 23 14.62 -19.50 -18.76
C ASP A 23 13.82 -18.61 -17.79
N LEU A 24 12.97 -19.19 -16.95
CA LEU A 24 12.18 -18.47 -15.94
C LEU A 24 12.86 -18.36 -14.57
N LEU A 25 14.01 -19.01 -14.38
CA LEU A 25 14.70 -19.05 -13.08
C LEU A 25 15.89 -18.11 -12.98
N GLN A 26 16.08 -17.21 -13.94
CA GLN A 26 17.20 -16.27 -13.92
C GLN A 26 16.77 -14.83 -14.20
N GLU A 27 16.00 -14.26 -13.26
CA GLU A 27 16.01 -12.81 -12.96
C GLU A 27 15.29 -12.45 -11.62
N ARG A 28 15.37 -13.29 -10.58
CA ARG A 28 15.19 -12.77 -9.20
C ARG A 28 16.54 -12.26 -8.71
N SER A 29 17.01 -11.13 -9.26
CA SER A 29 17.83 -10.25 -8.44
C SER A 29 16.99 -9.76 -7.27
N GLU A 30 17.63 -9.59 -6.11
CA GLU A 30 17.20 -9.03 -4.83
C GLU A 30 15.82 -8.38 -4.72
N SER A 31 15.20 -8.51 -3.54
CA SER A 31 13.90 -7.96 -3.12
C SER A 31 13.76 -6.44 -3.27
N ASP A 32 13.75 -5.95 -4.50
CA ASP A 32 13.73 -4.52 -4.78
C ASP A 32 12.27 -4.07 -4.84
N CYS A 33 11.84 -3.38 -3.79
CA CYS A 33 10.47 -2.93 -3.63
C CYS A 33 10.13 -1.87 -4.68
N THR A 34 9.54 -2.27 -5.81
CA THR A 34 9.21 -1.35 -6.91
C THR A 34 7.85 -0.65 -6.73
N THR A 35 7.13 -0.93 -5.65
CA THR A 35 5.83 -0.33 -5.33
C THR A 35 5.95 1.18 -5.16
N ILE A 36 4.99 1.92 -5.72
CA ILE A 36 4.84 3.35 -5.46
C ILE A 36 4.02 3.49 -4.17
N MET A 37 4.63 4.07 -3.14
CA MET A 37 4.06 4.07 -1.79
C MET A 37 4.36 5.37 -1.04
N ASP A 38 3.41 5.80 -0.23
CA ASP A 38 3.62 6.79 0.82
C ASP A 38 3.78 6.06 2.16
N LEU A 39 4.98 6.11 2.73
CA LEU A 39 5.36 5.39 3.93
C LEU A 39 5.52 6.36 5.11
N PHE A 40 4.65 6.22 6.11
CA PHE A 40 4.74 6.93 7.37
C PHE A 40 5.38 6.02 8.41
N ILE A 41 6.46 6.47 9.03
CA ILE A 41 7.17 5.74 10.07
C ILE A 41 6.99 6.53 11.37
N ILE A 42 6.30 5.94 12.33
CA ILE A 42 6.03 6.55 13.64
C ILE A 42 6.91 5.85 14.68
N LEU A 43 7.85 6.61 15.26
CA LEU A 43 8.88 6.11 16.15
C LEU A 43 8.67 6.57 17.57
N ASP A 44 8.46 5.61 18.45
CA ASP A 44 8.56 5.85 19.88
C ASP A 44 10.00 6.26 20.23
N SER A 45 10.11 7.37 20.93
CA SER A 45 11.33 8.02 21.42
C SER A 45 11.16 8.38 22.91
N SER A 46 10.28 7.65 23.60
CA SER A 46 10.08 7.73 25.05
C SER A 46 11.28 7.18 25.82
N GLY A 47 11.33 7.52 27.11
CA GLY A 47 12.40 7.16 28.04
C GLY A 47 12.58 5.66 28.27
N SER A 48 11.51 4.85 28.09
CA SER A 48 11.56 3.39 28.29
C SER A 48 12.51 2.69 27.32
N ILE A 49 12.64 3.24 26.11
CA ILE A 49 13.48 2.69 25.05
C ILE A 49 14.95 2.82 25.41
N GLY A 50 15.38 4.01 25.86
CA GLY A 50 16.78 4.34 26.10
C GLY A 50 17.59 4.58 24.82
N ALA A 51 18.64 5.39 24.92
CA ALA A 51 19.41 5.86 23.76
C ALA A 51 20.03 4.73 22.92
N THR A 52 20.57 3.69 23.56
CA THR A 52 21.20 2.56 22.87
C THR A 52 20.21 1.79 22.00
N ASN A 53 19.01 1.53 22.49
CA ASN A 53 17.99 0.82 21.73
C ASN A 53 17.41 1.71 20.61
N PHE A 54 17.28 3.01 20.85
CA PHE A 54 16.86 3.95 19.81
C PHE A 54 17.83 3.98 18.62
N GLU A 55 19.15 3.86 18.86
CA GLU A 55 20.13 3.69 17.77
C GLU A 55 19.89 2.41 16.96
N GLN A 56 19.48 1.31 17.60
CA GLN A 56 19.15 0.07 16.89
C GLN A 56 17.90 0.22 16.03
N VAL A 57 16.87 0.93 16.52
CA VAL A 57 15.68 1.29 15.72
C VAL A 57 16.10 2.08 14.48
N LYS A 58 16.92 3.13 14.64
CA LYS A 58 17.41 3.94 13.51
C LYS A 58 18.21 3.11 12.50
N SER A 59 19.06 2.18 12.98
CA SER A 59 19.80 1.27 12.09
C SER A 59 18.85 0.39 11.28
N ALA A 60 17.90 -0.26 11.94
CA ALA A 60 16.93 -1.14 11.27
C ALA A 60 16.07 -0.38 10.25
N LEU A 61 15.69 0.87 10.54
CA LEU A 61 15.00 1.72 9.57
C LEU A 61 15.86 2.13 8.37
N ALA A 62 17.15 2.39 8.59
CA ALA A 62 18.07 2.66 7.48
C ALA A 62 18.17 1.45 6.55
N ASP A 63 18.18 0.23 7.10
CA ASP A 63 18.17 -1.01 6.34
C ASP A 63 16.85 -1.19 5.58
N LEU A 64 15.71 -0.93 6.22
CA LEU A 64 14.39 -0.90 5.54
C LEU A 64 14.41 0.05 4.34
N VAL A 65 14.85 1.30 4.52
CA VAL A 65 14.91 2.30 3.45
C VAL A 65 15.89 1.90 2.35
N SER A 66 16.96 1.16 2.69
CA SER A 66 17.93 0.70 1.71
C SER A 66 17.33 -0.25 0.66
N MET A 67 16.25 -0.97 1.01
CA MET A 67 15.51 -1.88 0.12
C MET A 67 14.38 -1.19 -0.67
N LEU A 68 14.14 0.10 -0.45
CA LEU A 68 13.06 0.85 -1.09
C LEU A 68 13.56 1.71 -2.25
N HIS A 69 12.75 1.84 -3.29
CA HIS A 69 12.99 2.80 -4.36
C HIS A 69 12.51 4.19 -3.98
N ILE A 70 13.37 4.97 -3.32
CA ILE A 70 13.05 6.34 -2.90
C ILE A 70 13.04 7.29 -4.11
N GLY A 71 12.03 8.15 -4.19
CA GLY A 71 12.01 9.23 -5.18
C GLY A 71 10.65 9.94 -5.31
N PRO A 72 10.59 11.08 -6.02
CA PRO A 72 9.40 11.92 -6.10
C PRO A 72 8.16 11.23 -6.69
N LYS A 73 8.37 10.33 -7.67
CA LYS A 73 7.31 9.49 -8.27
C LYS A 73 7.36 8.03 -7.78
N LYS A 74 8.16 7.72 -6.76
CA LYS A 74 8.37 6.36 -6.24
C LYS A 74 7.94 6.29 -4.78
N VAL A 75 8.72 5.66 -3.89
CA VAL A 75 8.43 5.66 -2.46
C VAL A 75 8.77 7.03 -1.85
N GLN A 76 7.81 7.60 -1.13
CA GLN A 76 7.95 8.80 -0.33
C GLN A 76 7.86 8.45 1.15
N VAL A 77 8.76 8.99 1.99
CA VAL A 77 8.87 8.59 3.40
C VAL A 77 8.74 9.79 4.33
N TRP A 78 7.91 9.65 5.36
CA TRP A 78 7.82 10.57 6.48
C TRP A 78 8.21 9.84 7.75
N VAL A 79 8.96 10.52 8.62
CA VAL A 79 9.32 9.98 9.93
C VAL A 79 8.83 10.94 11.01
N ILE A 80 8.02 10.40 11.93
CA ILE A 80 7.43 11.11 13.06
C ILE A 80 7.98 10.45 14.31
N SER A 81 8.76 11.19 15.10
CA SER A 81 9.24 10.74 16.39
C SER A 81 8.32 11.26 17.49
N TYR A 82 8.06 10.46 18.52
CA TYR A 82 7.17 10.87 19.60
C TYR A 82 7.64 10.39 20.97
N GLY A 83 7.17 11.06 22.01
CA GLY A 83 7.35 10.71 23.41
C GLY A 83 6.34 11.51 24.21
N SER A 84 6.78 12.45 25.04
CA SER A 84 5.88 13.45 25.64
C SER A 84 5.44 14.56 24.68
N VAL A 85 6.12 14.69 23.55
CA VAL A 85 5.79 15.61 22.46
C VAL A 85 5.98 14.87 21.14
N VAL A 86 5.38 15.37 20.06
CA VAL A 86 5.47 14.80 18.71
C VAL A 86 6.30 15.72 17.81
N GLU A 87 7.22 15.16 17.04
CA GLU A 87 8.07 15.87 16.09
C GLU A 87 8.08 15.15 14.74
N THR A 88 7.71 15.84 13.67
CA THR A 88 7.92 15.35 12.29
C THR A 88 9.40 15.50 11.94
N SER A 89 10.20 14.48 12.26
CA SER A 89 11.66 14.48 12.09
C SER A 89 12.08 14.50 10.61
N ILE A 90 11.29 13.90 9.73
CA ILE A 90 11.53 13.88 8.28
C ILE A 90 10.21 14.11 7.55
N ALA A 91 10.18 15.13 6.67
CA ALA A 91 9.03 15.44 5.84
C ALA A 91 9.43 15.43 4.36
N PHE A 92 8.87 14.49 3.59
CA PHE A 92 9.18 14.33 2.17
C PHE A 92 8.80 15.58 1.34
N HIS A 93 7.74 16.30 1.67
CA HIS A 93 7.23 17.38 0.82
C HIS A 93 8.04 18.70 0.86
N ASN A 94 9.09 18.81 1.70
CA ASN A 94 9.81 20.06 1.97
C ASN A 94 11.26 20.09 1.47
N MET A 95 11.72 19.07 0.74
CA MET A 95 13.10 19.02 0.25
C MET A 95 13.21 19.44 -1.23
N PRO A 96 14.32 20.06 -1.65
CA PRO A 96 14.59 20.30 -3.06
C PRO A 96 14.63 18.98 -3.84
N MET A 97 14.24 19.02 -5.12
CA MET A 97 14.15 17.80 -5.94
C MET A 97 15.45 16.98 -6.02
N ALA A 98 16.59 17.65 -5.94
CA ALA A 98 17.92 17.04 -5.94
C ALA A 98 18.30 16.33 -4.63
N GLU A 99 17.58 16.58 -3.53
CA GLU A 99 17.84 15.95 -2.22
C GLU A 99 17.01 14.66 -2.00
N PHE A 100 16.15 14.27 -2.94
CA PHE A 100 15.34 13.05 -2.86
C PHE A 100 16.12 11.80 -3.23
N THR A 101 17.15 11.49 -2.46
CA THR A 101 17.93 10.27 -2.63
C THR A 101 17.80 9.35 -1.42
N LYS A 102 17.94 8.05 -1.68
CA LYS A 102 17.97 7.00 -0.66
C LYS A 102 19.08 7.29 0.37
N GLU A 103 20.25 7.70 -0.11
CA GLU A 103 21.43 7.98 0.71
C GLU A 103 21.17 9.16 1.66
N ARG A 104 20.52 10.23 1.16
CA ARG A 104 20.16 11.40 1.96
C ARG A 104 19.15 11.04 3.04
N LEU A 105 18.13 10.28 2.68
CA LEU A 105 17.12 9.81 3.64
C LEU A 105 17.74 8.93 4.73
N ILE A 106 18.62 8.00 4.37
CA ILE A 106 19.36 7.16 5.34
C ILE A 106 20.20 8.03 6.28
N GLN A 107 20.89 9.05 5.76
CA GLN A 107 21.65 9.98 6.61
C GLN A 107 20.74 10.75 7.58
N GLN A 108 19.58 11.22 7.12
CA GLN A 108 18.61 11.91 7.97
C GLN A 108 18.08 10.98 9.06
N ILE A 109 17.73 9.74 8.73
CA ILE A 109 17.27 8.73 9.70
C ILE A 109 18.33 8.52 10.78
N ARG A 110 19.60 8.31 10.40
CA ARG A 110 20.70 8.14 11.36
C ARG A 110 20.89 9.34 12.29
N ASN A 111 20.57 10.54 11.82
CA ASN A 111 20.69 11.79 12.55
C ASN A 111 19.45 12.16 13.39
N ILE A 112 18.38 11.36 13.35
CA ILE A 112 17.22 11.59 14.21
C ILE A 112 17.67 11.57 15.68
N ARG A 113 17.32 12.63 16.40
CA ARG A 113 17.65 12.81 17.82
C ARG A 113 16.71 11.97 18.68
N TYR A 114 17.28 11.24 19.63
CA TYR A 114 16.50 10.59 20.69
C TYR A 114 15.90 11.66 21.62
N MET A 115 14.58 11.66 21.76
CA MET A 115 13.84 12.70 22.50
C MET A 115 13.85 12.47 24.01
N ASN A 116 13.98 11.21 24.44
CA ASN A 116 13.91 10.81 25.85
C ASN A 116 12.63 11.33 26.53
N GLY A 117 11.47 11.12 25.88
CA GLY A 117 10.19 11.59 26.38
C GLY A 117 9.82 10.97 27.72
N ALA A 118 9.26 11.76 28.64
CA ALA A 118 8.82 11.29 29.96
C ALA A 118 7.58 10.36 29.92
N CYS A 119 6.89 10.29 28.78
CA CYS A 119 5.71 9.48 28.57
C CYS A 119 5.62 9.05 27.09
N THR A 120 4.65 8.21 26.75
CA THR A 120 4.44 7.63 25.41
C THR A 120 3.09 8.10 24.89
N ALA A 121 3.08 9.12 24.01
CA ALA A 121 1.87 9.73 23.45
C ALA A 121 1.53 9.18 22.05
N THR A 122 1.20 7.89 21.95
CA THR A 122 0.99 7.22 20.66
C THR A 122 -0.20 7.80 19.89
N GLY A 123 -1.28 8.18 20.58
CA GLY A 123 -2.44 8.82 19.94
C GLY A 123 -2.09 10.13 19.24
N ASP A 124 -1.26 10.96 19.88
CA ASP A 124 -0.83 12.25 19.30
C ASP A 124 0.04 12.04 18.05
N ALA A 125 0.85 10.98 18.04
CA ALA A 125 1.68 10.62 16.89
C ALA A 125 0.83 10.16 15.69
N LEU A 126 -0.22 9.37 15.94
CA LEU A 126 -1.20 8.98 14.91
C LEU A 126 -1.96 10.19 14.37
N GLN A 127 -2.34 11.13 15.25
CA GLN A 127 -2.96 12.38 14.87
C GLN A 127 -2.06 13.21 13.95
N GLU A 128 -0.76 13.28 14.24
CA GLU A 128 0.20 14.01 13.40
C GLU A 128 0.41 13.32 12.04
N ALA A 129 0.51 11.99 12.01
CA ALA A 129 0.59 11.25 10.74
C ALA A 129 -0.61 11.54 9.83
N ARG A 130 -1.82 11.61 10.42
CA ARG A 130 -3.03 12.03 9.71
C ARG A 130 -2.90 13.45 9.16
N ARG A 131 -2.46 14.41 9.98
CA ARG A 131 -2.28 15.82 9.54
C ARG A 131 -1.25 15.97 8.43
N VAL A 132 -0.13 15.25 8.52
CA VAL A 132 0.91 15.27 7.48
C VAL A 132 0.33 14.69 6.19
N CYS A 133 -0.39 13.57 6.26
CA CYS A 133 -0.99 12.96 5.08
C CYS A 133 -2.12 13.83 4.48
N ASP A 134 -2.95 14.48 5.30
CA ASP A 134 -3.97 15.43 4.82
C ASP A 134 -3.37 16.54 3.94
N LYS A 135 -2.16 17.00 4.28
CA LYS A 135 -1.43 18.04 3.53
C LYS A 135 -0.69 17.52 2.30
N SER A 136 -0.16 16.31 2.36
CA SER A 136 0.84 15.81 1.38
C SER A 136 0.38 14.63 0.53
N CYS A 137 -0.51 13.77 1.02
CA CYS A 137 -1.02 12.61 0.31
C CYS A 137 -2.16 12.94 -0.68
N ARG A 138 -2.97 13.95 -0.37
CA ARG A 138 -4.27 14.17 -1.02
C ARG A 138 -4.21 14.91 -2.35
N SER A 139 -3.21 15.76 -2.56
CA SER A 139 -3.25 16.71 -3.68
C SER A 139 -2.67 16.18 -4.99
N HIS A 140 -1.88 15.09 -4.99
CA HIS A 140 -1.11 14.69 -6.20
C HIS A 140 -0.80 13.18 -6.34
N ARG A 141 -1.32 12.30 -5.48
CA ARG A 141 -0.89 10.87 -5.41
C ARG A 141 -2.06 9.91 -5.20
N GLU A 142 -3.10 10.05 -6.01
CA GLU A 142 -4.21 9.08 -6.06
C GLU A 142 -3.72 7.74 -6.62
N GLY A 143 -4.27 6.63 -6.12
CA GLY A 143 -3.80 5.29 -6.50
C GLY A 143 -2.36 4.97 -6.06
N VAL A 144 -1.85 5.65 -5.04
CA VAL A 144 -0.60 5.30 -4.35
C VAL A 144 -0.90 4.53 -3.08
N SER A 145 -0.14 3.45 -2.84
CA SER A 145 -0.27 2.65 -1.61
C SER A 145 0.15 3.48 -0.41
N ARG A 146 -0.61 3.44 0.68
CA ARG A 146 -0.27 4.17 1.91
C ARG A 146 -0.04 3.17 3.02
N VAL A 147 1.10 3.28 3.67
CA VAL A 147 1.50 2.39 4.77
C VAL A 147 1.94 3.23 5.95
N VAL A 148 1.51 2.84 7.13
CA VAL A 148 1.96 3.43 8.40
C VAL A 148 2.60 2.33 9.23
N LEU A 149 3.86 2.52 9.62
CA LEU A 149 4.58 1.63 10.52
C LEU A 149 4.71 2.31 11.88
N VAL A 150 4.08 1.76 12.91
CA VAL A 150 4.14 2.28 14.28
C VAL A 150 5.05 1.40 15.11
N PHE A 151 6.15 1.95 15.61
CA PHE A 151 7.09 1.26 16.50
C PHE A 151 6.88 1.73 17.94
N THR A 152 6.75 0.80 18.88
CA THR A 152 6.67 1.09 20.32
C THR A 152 7.16 -0.09 21.16
N ASP A 153 7.63 0.17 22.37
CA ASP A 153 8.07 -0.85 23.34
C ASP A 153 7.12 -1.03 24.52
N GLY A 154 6.03 -0.27 24.55
CA GLY A 154 5.14 -0.16 25.71
C GLY A 154 3.69 0.09 25.34
N TYR A 155 3.05 0.94 26.14
CA TYR A 155 1.67 1.37 25.92
C TYR A 155 1.52 2.88 26.06
N SER A 156 0.54 3.45 25.36
CA SER A 156 0.24 4.87 25.42
C SER A 156 -0.24 5.25 26.82
N ASN A 157 0.44 6.19 27.47
CA ASN A 157 0.16 6.57 28.86
C ASN A 157 -0.04 8.08 29.04
N CYS A 158 -0.03 8.85 27.95
CA CYS A 158 -0.36 10.27 27.90
C CYS A 158 -0.91 10.64 26.52
N GLY A 159 -1.33 11.90 26.35
CA GLY A 159 -1.84 12.42 25.07
C GLY A 159 -3.28 11.98 24.76
N THR A 160 -3.63 12.03 23.48
CA THR A 160 -4.96 11.65 22.98
C THR A 160 -5.19 10.12 22.95
N PRO A 161 -6.46 9.66 23.01
CA PRO A 161 -6.77 8.23 22.99
C PRO A 161 -6.39 7.54 21.66
N VAL A 162 -5.61 6.45 21.75
CA VAL A 162 -5.11 5.69 20.59
C VAL A 162 -6.23 5.19 19.68
N GLY A 163 -7.31 4.64 20.23
CA GLY A 163 -8.40 4.08 19.41
C GLY A 163 -9.13 5.11 18.56
N ALA A 164 -9.33 6.32 19.09
CA ALA A 164 -9.96 7.40 18.35
C ALA A 164 -9.06 7.88 17.21
N GLU A 165 -7.77 8.09 17.48
CA GLU A 165 -6.83 8.58 16.46
C GLU A 165 -6.46 7.51 15.43
N SER A 166 -6.43 6.23 15.81
CA SER A 166 -6.29 5.11 14.87
C SER A 166 -7.46 5.11 13.88
N SER A 167 -8.70 5.21 14.37
CA SER A 167 -9.90 5.28 13.52
C SER A 167 -9.88 6.50 12.59
N ASN A 168 -9.50 7.67 13.11
CA ASN A 168 -9.41 8.91 12.33
C ASN A 168 -8.33 8.83 11.23
N LEU A 169 -7.17 8.26 11.55
CA LEU A 169 -6.09 8.05 10.58
C LEU A 169 -6.58 7.18 9.42
N LEU A 170 -7.27 6.07 9.71
CA LEU A 170 -7.79 5.15 8.68
C LEU A 170 -8.85 5.79 7.81
N ALA A 171 -9.80 6.52 8.41
CA ALA A 171 -10.87 7.19 7.69
C ALA A 171 -10.33 8.14 6.61
N ILE A 172 -9.22 8.81 6.91
CA ILE A 172 -8.63 9.87 6.09
C ILE A 172 -7.59 9.37 5.09
N THR A 173 -6.72 8.46 5.53
CA THR A 173 -5.55 8.03 4.74
C THR A 173 -5.82 6.81 3.89
N LYS A 174 -6.77 5.96 4.32
CA LYS A 174 -6.98 4.61 3.77
C LYS A 174 -5.70 3.75 3.79
N ALA A 175 -4.77 4.06 4.69
CA ALA A 175 -3.50 3.36 4.80
C ALA A 175 -3.65 1.99 5.46
N SER A 176 -2.75 1.06 5.14
CA SER A 176 -2.52 -0.13 5.94
C SER A 176 -1.60 0.22 7.11
N VAL A 177 -2.05 0.02 8.34
CA VAL A 177 -1.31 0.37 9.55
C VAL A 177 -0.77 -0.90 10.18
N PHE A 178 0.55 -0.93 10.34
CA PHE A 178 1.29 -1.98 11.04
C PHE A 178 1.69 -1.48 12.41
N ALA A 179 1.52 -2.34 13.42
CA ALA A 179 1.91 -2.06 14.78
C ALA A 179 3.03 -3.02 15.18
N VAL A 180 4.24 -2.48 15.32
CA VAL A 180 5.47 -3.21 15.64
C VAL A 180 5.79 -2.99 17.12
N GLY A 181 5.48 -4.00 17.93
CA GLY A 181 5.81 -4.03 19.34
C GLY A 181 7.18 -4.66 19.59
N ILE A 182 8.04 -3.99 20.35
CA ILE A 182 9.39 -4.46 20.64
C ILE A 182 9.52 -4.78 22.13
N GLY A 183 9.95 -6.00 22.45
CA GLY A 183 10.16 -6.45 23.82
C GLY A 183 8.91 -6.96 24.52
N ALA A 184 9.08 -7.32 25.79
CA ALA A 184 8.02 -7.97 26.59
C ALA A 184 7.03 -6.98 27.24
N GLY A 185 7.32 -5.68 27.23
CA GLY A 185 6.49 -4.63 27.86
C GLY A 185 5.31 -4.17 27.00
N VAL A 186 5.19 -4.69 25.79
CA VAL A 186 4.22 -4.26 24.77
C VAL A 186 2.79 -4.63 25.15
N ASN A 187 1.87 -3.69 25.00
CA ASN A 187 0.45 -3.96 25.14
C ASN A 187 -0.17 -4.45 23.82
N THR A 188 -0.39 -5.77 23.73
CA THR A 188 -0.95 -6.39 22.53
C THR A 188 -2.35 -5.89 22.18
N ALA A 189 -3.19 -5.56 23.16
CA ALA A 189 -4.53 -5.03 22.89
C ALA A 189 -4.46 -3.63 22.25
N GLU A 190 -3.51 -2.81 22.66
CA GLU A 190 -3.27 -1.50 22.04
C GLU A 190 -2.67 -1.65 20.64
N LEU A 191 -1.73 -2.57 20.41
CA LEU A 191 -1.24 -2.83 19.05
C LEU A 191 -2.35 -3.27 18.09
N ASN A 192 -3.27 -4.12 18.55
CA ASN A 192 -4.45 -4.51 17.77
C ASN A 192 -5.42 -3.35 17.52
N THR A 193 -5.39 -2.32 18.38
CA THR A 193 -6.18 -1.10 18.18
C THR A 193 -5.53 -0.17 17.14
N ILE A 194 -4.20 -0.16 17.08
CA ILE A 194 -3.41 0.64 16.13
C ILE A 194 -3.46 0.02 14.73
N ALA A 195 -3.25 -1.29 14.62
CA ALA A 195 -3.13 -1.97 13.34
C ALA A 195 -4.47 -2.07 12.61
N THR A 196 -4.44 -2.00 11.26
CA THR A 196 -5.67 -2.17 10.45
C THR A 196 -6.20 -3.60 10.45
N ASP A 197 -5.33 -4.57 10.66
CA ASP A 197 -5.65 -5.98 10.74
C ASP A 197 -4.71 -6.65 11.75
N LYS A 198 -5.19 -7.70 12.43
CA LYS A 198 -4.39 -8.47 13.38
C LYS A 198 -3.14 -9.07 12.74
N LYS A 199 -3.16 -9.37 11.43
CA LYS A 199 -1.99 -9.87 10.69
C LYS A 199 -0.88 -8.82 10.51
N TYR A 200 -1.18 -7.55 10.76
CA TYR A 200 -0.21 -6.44 10.72
C TYR A 200 0.32 -6.06 12.11
N VAL A 201 -0.04 -6.82 13.15
CA VAL A 201 0.59 -6.75 14.46
C VAL A 201 1.83 -7.61 14.45
N ILE A 202 2.99 -7.00 14.69
CA ILE A 202 4.30 -7.66 14.64
C ILE A 202 4.95 -7.54 16.01
N HIS A 203 5.26 -8.68 16.60
CA HIS A 203 6.02 -8.75 17.85
C HIS A 203 7.48 -9.05 17.55
N VAL A 204 8.36 -8.21 18.06
CA VAL A 204 9.81 -8.36 17.95
C VAL A 204 10.37 -8.54 19.35
N ASN A 205 11.15 -9.61 19.55
CA ASN A 205 11.60 -10.00 20.90
C ASN A 205 12.47 -8.95 21.58
N ASN A 206 13.31 -8.25 20.81
CA ASN A 206 14.21 -7.21 21.28
C ASN A 206 14.69 -6.36 20.10
N TYR A 207 15.39 -5.27 20.38
CA TYR A 207 15.84 -4.34 19.36
C TYR A 207 16.87 -4.94 18.37
N HIS A 208 17.66 -5.94 18.77
CA HIS A 208 18.60 -6.59 17.86
C HIS A 208 17.89 -7.40 16.77
N ALA A 209 16.74 -7.99 17.10
CA ALA A 209 15.92 -8.76 16.17
C ALA A 209 15.12 -7.89 15.18
N LEU A 210 15.18 -6.55 15.30
CA LEU A 210 14.48 -5.65 14.38
C LEU A 210 14.98 -5.80 12.95
N ILE A 211 16.30 -5.94 12.75
CA ILE A 211 16.89 -6.03 11.41
C ILE A 211 16.27 -7.20 10.62
N ASP A 212 16.14 -8.37 11.25
CA ASP A 212 15.51 -9.55 10.64
C ASP A 212 14.02 -9.31 10.37
N ALA A 213 13.32 -8.65 11.31
CA ALA A 213 11.91 -8.30 11.14
C ALA A 213 11.68 -7.31 9.99
N MET A 214 12.60 -6.38 9.75
CA MET A 214 12.49 -5.36 8.70
C MET A 214 12.45 -5.95 7.30
N ASN A 215 13.14 -7.06 7.05
CA ASN A 215 13.05 -7.74 5.75
C ASN A 215 11.63 -8.24 5.47
N ASN A 216 11.02 -8.89 6.47
CA ASN A 216 9.65 -9.38 6.35
C ASN A 216 8.63 -8.23 6.27
N ILE A 217 8.81 -7.18 7.08
CA ILE A 217 7.99 -5.97 7.03
C ILE A 217 8.08 -5.35 5.64
N THR A 218 9.28 -5.21 5.08
CA THR A 218 9.49 -4.67 3.73
C THR A 218 8.74 -5.50 2.70
N ILE A 219 8.91 -6.83 2.68
CA ILE A 219 8.20 -7.71 1.75
C ILE A 219 6.68 -7.53 1.86
N TYR A 220 6.14 -7.46 3.08
CA TYR A 220 4.71 -7.32 3.30
C TYR A 220 4.17 -5.96 2.90
N THR A 221 4.85 -4.88 3.28
CA THR A 221 4.47 -3.51 2.92
C THR A 221 4.50 -3.27 1.41
N CYS A 222 5.48 -3.85 0.70
CA CYS A 222 5.56 -3.76 -0.76
C CYS A 222 4.42 -4.51 -1.47
N GLY A 223 3.79 -5.48 -0.81
CA GLY A 223 2.62 -6.20 -1.31
C GLY A 223 1.28 -5.52 -1.01
N ILE A 224 1.25 -4.38 -0.29
CA ILE A 224 0.01 -3.69 0.05
C ILE A 224 -0.59 -3.03 -1.19
N PRO A 225 -1.86 -3.31 -1.54
CA PRO A 225 -2.52 -2.70 -2.67
C PRO A 225 -2.71 -1.19 -2.47
N ALA A 226 -2.61 -0.45 -3.56
CA ALA A 226 -3.02 0.95 -3.57
C ALA A 226 -4.55 1.06 -3.59
N PHE A 227 -5.11 1.93 -2.75
CA PHE A 227 -6.54 2.15 -2.68
C PHE A 227 -6.99 3.10 -3.81
N VAL A 228 -8.00 2.68 -4.57
CA VAL A 228 -8.55 3.41 -5.72
C VAL A 228 -9.98 3.80 -5.43
N ILE A 229 -10.27 5.08 -5.59
CA ILE A 229 -11.62 5.63 -5.51
C ILE A 229 -12.22 5.59 -6.93
N PRO A 230 -13.46 5.11 -7.10
CA PRO A 230 -14.14 5.17 -8.39
C PRO A 230 -14.25 6.60 -8.95
N ASN A 231 -14.29 6.73 -10.28
CA ASN A 231 -14.38 7.99 -11.03
C ASN A 231 -13.21 8.97 -10.85
N VAL A 232 -12.11 8.51 -10.24
CA VAL A 232 -10.89 9.26 -10.05
C VAL A 232 -9.82 8.76 -11.02
N LYS A 233 -9.14 9.69 -11.71
CA LYS A 233 -8.05 9.37 -12.63
C LYS A 233 -6.76 9.11 -11.84
N VAL A 234 -6.24 7.89 -11.95
CA VAL A 234 -4.97 7.50 -11.34
C VAL A 234 -3.86 7.57 -12.39
N GLU A 235 -2.81 8.35 -12.13
CA GLU A 235 -1.61 8.40 -12.96
C GLU A 235 -0.48 7.62 -12.29
N THR A 236 0.15 6.70 -13.01
CA THR A 236 1.12 5.79 -12.41
C THR A 236 2.13 5.25 -13.43
N SER A 237 3.10 4.49 -12.95
CA SER A 237 4.04 3.74 -13.77
C SER A 237 4.35 2.40 -13.13
N ALA A 238 4.70 1.40 -13.96
CA ALA A 238 5.30 0.18 -13.47
C ALA A 238 6.59 -0.15 -14.25
N PRO A 239 7.66 -0.57 -13.55
CA PRO A 239 8.84 -1.14 -14.21
C PRO A 239 8.50 -2.40 -15.01
N MET A 240 9.37 -2.74 -15.95
CA MET A 240 9.24 -3.92 -16.80
C MET A 240 9.04 -5.19 -15.95
N ASN A 241 8.11 -6.06 -16.36
CA ASN A 241 7.80 -7.34 -15.69
C ASN A 241 7.36 -7.24 -14.22
N THR A 242 6.91 -6.07 -13.75
CA THR A 242 6.36 -5.90 -12.40
C THR A 242 4.84 -5.85 -12.38
N PHE A 243 4.27 -5.91 -11.17
CA PHE A 243 2.84 -5.72 -10.94
C PHE A 243 2.58 -4.42 -10.20
N ARG A 244 1.45 -3.80 -10.50
CA ARG A 244 0.84 -2.81 -9.62
C ARG A 244 -0.47 -3.37 -9.13
N TYR A 245 -0.61 -3.42 -7.80
CA TYR A 245 -1.73 -4.05 -7.14
C TYR A 245 -2.64 -2.98 -6.56
N TYR A 246 -3.94 -3.08 -6.86
CA TYR A 246 -4.93 -2.08 -6.48
C TYR A 246 -6.12 -2.73 -5.79
N GLN A 247 -6.71 -1.99 -4.85
CA GLN A 247 -7.97 -2.30 -4.20
C GLN A 247 -8.97 -1.18 -4.51
N VAL A 248 -10.14 -1.54 -5.01
CA VAL A 248 -11.21 -0.58 -5.33
C VAL A 248 -12.08 -0.34 -4.10
N ASP A 249 -12.47 0.91 -3.85
CA ASP A 249 -13.57 1.24 -2.95
C ASP A 249 -14.90 0.82 -3.58
N THR A 250 -15.45 -0.31 -3.14
CA THR A 250 -16.73 -0.81 -3.63
C THR A 250 -17.90 -0.39 -2.75
N THR A 251 -17.70 0.45 -1.72
CA THR A 251 -18.73 0.77 -0.72
C THR A 251 -20.00 1.34 -1.36
N GLU A 252 -19.84 2.36 -2.21
CA GLU A 252 -20.95 2.99 -2.92
C GLU A 252 -21.52 2.06 -4.01
N LEU A 253 -20.67 1.26 -4.65
CA LEU A 253 -21.07 0.29 -5.68
C LEU A 253 -22.01 -0.77 -5.10
N LEU A 254 -21.66 -1.33 -3.94
CA LEU A 254 -22.46 -2.33 -3.22
C LEU A 254 -23.77 -1.73 -2.68
N ARG A 255 -23.76 -0.47 -2.26
CA ARG A 255 -24.97 0.24 -1.84
C ARG A 255 -25.98 0.35 -2.98
N GLN A 256 -25.51 0.61 -4.19
CA GLN A 256 -26.36 0.74 -5.38
C GLN A 256 -26.82 -0.63 -5.91
N SER A 257 -25.93 -1.63 -5.92
CA SER A 257 -26.26 -3.01 -6.34
C SER A 257 -27.41 -3.62 -5.52
N ARG A 258 -27.41 -3.41 -4.19
CA ARG A 258 -28.49 -3.86 -3.30
C ARG A 258 -29.88 -3.30 -3.64
N ASN A 259 -29.98 -2.26 -4.46
CA ASN A 259 -31.25 -1.72 -4.96
C ASN A 259 -31.72 -2.39 -6.27
N HIS A 260 -31.23 -3.60 -6.58
CA HIS A 260 -31.60 -4.45 -7.72
C HIS A 260 -31.33 -3.84 -9.10
N GLN A 261 -30.30 -3.01 -9.19
CA GLN A 261 -29.70 -2.63 -10.46
C GLN A 261 -28.38 -3.40 -10.58
N GLY A 262 -28.40 -4.50 -11.34
CA GLY A 262 -27.17 -5.14 -11.77
C GLY A 262 -26.30 -4.13 -12.53
N GLY A 263 -25.01 -4.42 -12.64
CA GLY A 263 -24.05 -3.54 -13.29
C GLY A 263 -22.71 -4.23 -13.47
N PHE A 264 -21.77 -3.49 -14.04
CA PHE A 264 -20.40 -3.96 -14.26
C PHE A 264 -19.40 -2.87 -13.89
N ILE A 265 -18.23 -3.29 -13.43
CA ILE A 265 -17.11 -2.36 -13.24
C ILE A 265 -16.33 -2.28 -14.54
N GLU A 266 -16.09 -1.05 -14.95
CA GLU A 266 -15.24 -0.73 -16.07
C GLU A 266 -13.92 -0.17 -15.56
N ILE A 267 -12.81 -0.72 -16.05
CA ILE A 267 -11.50 -0.09 -15.92
C ILE A 267 -11.13 0.48 -17.27
N SER A 268 -10.98 1.79 -17.33
CA SER A 268 -10.53 2.49 -18.53
C SER A 268 -9.08 2.86 -18.33
N ALA A 269 -8.17 2.13 -18.97
CA ALA A 269 -6.73 2.41 -18.91
C ALA A 269 -6.23 3.00 -20.24
N ASN A 270 -5.47 4.09 -20.15
CA ASN A 270 -4.74 4.69 -21.26
C ASN A 270 -3.26 4.35 -21.14
N VAL A 271 -2.81 3.41 -21.98
CA VAL A 271 -1.43 2.93 -21.99
C VAL A 271 -0.65 3.67 -23.08
N HIS A 272 0.33 4.48 -22.70
CA HIS A 272 1.12 5.27 -23.65
C HIS A 272 1.96 4.38 -24.61
N LEU A 273 2.55 3.29 -24.09
CA LEU A 273 3.42 2.35 -24.81
C LEU A 273 3.22 0.91 -24.30
N GLY A 274 3.21 -0.07 -25.22
CA GLY A 274 3.18 -1.50 -24.87
C GLY A 274 1.79 -2.13 -24.72
N LYS A 275 1.75 -3.21 -23.91
CA LYS A 275 0.56 -4.01 -23.56
C LYS A 275 0.46 -4.08 -22.04
N VAL A 276 -0.77 -4.12 -21.54
CA VAL A 276 -1.04 -4.41 -20.14
C VAL A 276 -2.08 -5.53 -20.04
N ASP A 277 -1.79 -6.51 -19.17
CA ASP A 277 -2.74 -7.54 -18.77
C ASP A 277 -3.37 -7.15 -17.42
N VAL A 278 -4.70 -7.27 -17.32
CA VAL A 278 -5.45 -7.01 -16.09
C VAL A 278 -5.92 -8.32 -15.50
N TYR A 279 -5.56 -8.54 -14.24
CA TYR A 279 -6.04 -9.65 -13.43
C TYR A 279 -6.93 -9.12 -12.33
N THR A 280 -7.94 -9.89 -11.91
CA THR A 280 -8.84 -9.48 -10.84
C THR A 280 -8.97 -10.59 -9.79
N SER A 281 -9.31 -10.21 -8.56
CA SER A 281 -9.74 -11.14 -7.53
C SER A 281 -10.68 -10.46 -6.55
N THR A 282 -11.58 -11.24 -5.96
CA THR A 282 -12.38 -10.87 -4.79
C THR A 282 -11.70 -11.25 -3.47
N THR A 283 -10.52 -11.88 -3.55
CA THR A 283 -9.68 -12.22 -2.38
C THR A 283 -8.57 -11.19 -2.20
N GLU A 284 -8.09 -11.00 -0.97
CA GLU A 284 -7.06 -9.98 -0.65
C GLU A 284 -5.67 -10.24 -1.31
N SER A 285 -5.52 -11.34 -2.05
CA SER A 285 -4.26 -11.73 -2.68
C SER A 285 -4.09 -11.07 -4.05
N ASN A 286 -2.85 -10.71 -4.39
CA ASN A 286 -2.52 -10.16 -5.71
C ASN A 286 -2.93 -11.14 -6.82
N PRO A 287 -3.83 -10.76 -7.75
CA PRO A 287 -4.40 -11.65 -8.75
C PRO A 287 -3.47 -11.96 -9.93
N GLY A 288 -2.20 -11.56 -9.93
CA GLY A 288 -1.27 -11.77 -11.05
C GLY A 288 -1.26 -13.20 -11.69
N PRO A 289 -0.49 -13.42 -12.77
CA PRO A 289 -0.59 -14.53 -13.72
C PRO A 289 -0.54 -15.96 -13.15
N GLY A 290 -0.17 -16.14 -11.89
CA GLY A 290 -0.20 -17.41 -11.18
C GLY A 290 -1.50 -17.75 -10.44
N THR A 291 -2.47 -16.83 -10.35
CA THR A 291 -3.74 -17.08 -9.62
C THR A 291 -4.89 -17.60 -10.49
N GLY A 292 -4.72 -17.57 -11.82
CA GLY A 292 -5.63 -18.22 -12.78
C GLY A 292 -6.85 -17.41 -13.24
N GLN A 293 -7.09 -16.21 -12.71
CA GLN A 293 -8.21 -15.34 -13.15
C GLN A 293 -7.70 -14.17 -14.00
N ARG A 294 -7.65 -14.37 -15.32
CA ARG A 294 -7.37 -13.32 -16.30
C ARG A 294 -8.70 -12.83 -16.88
N VAL A 295 -9.00 -11.55 -16.71
CA VAL A 295 -10.29 -10.98 -17.15
C VAL A 295 -10.16 -10.14 -18.41
N ALA A 296 -9.00 -9.54 -18.69
CA ALA A 296 -8.82 -8.73 -19.90
C ALA A 296 -7.36 -8.54 -20.36
N PHE A 297 -7.18 -8.06 -21.60
CA PHE A 297 -5.88 -7.64 -22.18
C PHE A 297 -6.04 -6.46 -23.16
N GLN A 298 -5.05 -5.57 -23.24
CA GLN A 298 -5.06 -4.40 -24.15
C GLN A 298 -3.80 -4.27 -25.03
N THR A 299 -3.95 -3.75 -26.25
CA THR A 299 -2.84 -3.13 -27.03
C THR A 299 -3.20 -1.72 -27.50
N ARG A 300 -2.19 -0.93 -27.89
CA ARG A 300 -2.22 0.50 -28.26
C ARG A 300 -3.55 1.01 -28.87
N GLY A 301 -4.17 2.01 -28.22
CA GLY A 301 -5.34 2.76 -28.71
C GLY A 301 -6.73 2.23 -28.36
N GLY A 302 -6.85 1.20 -27.51
CA GLY A 302 -8.14 0.56 -27.21
C GLY A 302 -9.00 1.26 -26.14
N GLU A 303 -10.31 1.16 -26.30
CA GLU A 303 -11.34 1.53 -25.31
C GLU A 303 -11.64 0.38 -24.33
N LEU A 304 -12.15 0.77 -23.15
CA LEU A 304 -13.03 0.09 -22.17
C LEU A 304 -12.80 -1.42 -21.88
N TYR A 305 -12.42 -1.72 -20.63
CA TYR A 305 -12.38 -3.09 -20.10
C TYR A 305 -13.51 -3.34 -19.12
N TYR A 306 -14.38 -4.28 -19.46
CA TYR A 306 -15.43 -4.76 -18.58
C TYR A 306 -14.88 -5.87 -17.70
N MET A 307 -14.97 -5.68 -16.38
CA MET A 307 -14.77 -6.75 -15.42
C MET A 307 -16.11 -7.36 -15.04
N GLU A 308 -16.07 -8.65 -14.71
CA GLU A 308 -17.24 -9.43 -14.31
C GLU A 308 -18.01 -8.79 -13.15
N TYR A 309 -19.28 -9.21 -13.08
CA TYR A 309 -20.22 -8.87 -12.01
C TYR A 309 -19.61 -9.16 -10.63
N ILE A 310 -19.62 -8.13 -9.77
CA ILE A 310 -19.38 -8.28 -8.34
C ILE A 310 -20.62 -8.94 -7.74
N GLU A 311 -20.48 -10.11 -7.14
CA GLU A 311 -21.55 -10.72 -6.35
C GLU A 311 -22.01 -9.73 -5.25
N GLU A 312 -23.32 -9.60 -5.03
CA GLU A 312 -23.94 -8.60 -4.13
C GLU A 312 -23.31 -8.51 -2.72
N ASP A 313 -22.64 -9.58 -2.27
CA ASP A 313 -22.00 -9.69 -0.96
C ASP A 313 -20.46 -9.61 -0.97
N THR A 314 -19.81 -9.38 -2.13
CA THR A 314 -18.35 -9.30 -2.20
C THR A 314 -17.84 -7.90 -1.87
N PRO A 315 -17.20 -7.70 -0.70
CA PRO A 315 -16.95 -6.36 -0.18
C PRO A 315 -15.75 -5.67 -0.82
N ARG A 316 -14.98 -6.37 -1.66
CA ARG A 316 -13.69 -5.88 -2.18
C ARG A 316 -13.42 -6.44 -3.57
N LEU A 317 -12.94 -5.56 -4.44
CA LEU A 317 -12.40 -5.92 -5.73
C LEU A 317 -10.94 -5.51 -5.78
N TYR A 318 -10.11 -6.44 -6.23
CA TYR A 318 -8.70 -6.21 -6.44
C TYR A 318 -8.34 -6.42 -7.89
N PHE A 319 -7.38 -5.65 -8.40
CA PHE A 319 -6.84 -5.86 -9.74
C PHE A 319 -5.35 -5.56 -9.84
N SER A 320 -4.70 -6.12 -10.87
CA SER A 320 -3.30 -5.82 -11.15
C SER A 320 -3.00 -5.69 -12.63
N PHE A 321 -2.09 -4.78 -12.96
CA PHE A 321 -1.54 -4.59 -14.29
C PHE A 321 -0.20 -5.33 -14.43
N TYR A 322 0.01 -6.09 -15.51
CA TYR A 322 1.25 -6.83 -15.82
C TYR A 322 1.72 -6.64 -17.26
N GLY A 323 3.02 -6.90 -17.51
CA GLY A 323 3.53 -7.12 -18.87
C GLY A 323 3.96 -5.87 -19.63
N LEU A 324 4.29 -4.79 -18.91
CA LEU A 324 4.88 -3.59 -19.52
C LEU A 324 6.23 -3.96 -20.13
N GLN A 325 6.38 -3.81 -21.45
CA GLN A 325 7.59 -4.18 -22.19
C GLN A 325 8.79 -3.23 -21.94
N GLN A 326 8.55 -2.07 -21.32
CA GLN A 326 9.52 -1.09 -20.82
C GLN A 326 8.86 -0.34 -19.63
N GLU A 327 9.60 0.50 -18.89
CA GLU A 327 8.95 1.39 -17.91
C GLU A 327 7.96 2.30 -18.63
N ASN A 328 6.68 2.09 -18.37
CA ASN A 328 5.62 2.78 -19.09
C ASN A 328 4.75 3.52 -18.09
N GLU A 329 4.59 4.82 -18.31
CA GLU A 329 3.55 5.61 -17.67
C GLU A 329 2.20 5.21 -18.30
N TYR A 330 1.19 5.12 -17.45
CA TYR A 330 -0.20 4.91 -17.86
C TYR A 330 -1.11 5.60 -16.87
N ASP A 331 -2.32 5.88 -17.33
CA ASP A 331 -3.39 6.35 -16.47
C ASP A 331 -4.60 5.45 -16.56
N PHE A 332 -5.39 5.40 -15.50
CA PHE A 332 -6.65 4.65 -15.52
C PHE A 332 -7.73 5.27 -14.64
N THR A 333 -8.97 4.95 -14.96
CA THR A 333 -10.15 5.21 -14.12
C THR A 333 -10.89 3.91 -13.87
N VAL A 334 -11.56 3.81 -12.72
CA VAL A 334 -12.48 2.71 -12.41
C VAL A 334 -13.88 3.29 -12.29
N GLN A 335 -14.84 2.75 -13.01
CA GLN A 335 -16.22 3.25 -13.05
C GLN A 335 -17.21 2.11 -12.82
N TRP A 336 -18.38 2.44 -12.28
CA TRP A 336 -19.49 1.51 -12.19
C TRP A 336 -20.57 1.90 -13.17
N LEU A 337 -21.00 0.93 -13.96
CA LEU A 337 -21.95 1.12 -15.03
C LEU A 337 -23.20 0.27 -14.79
N ASP A 338 -24.37 0.82 -15.07
CA ASP A 338 -25.61 0.06 -15.14
C ASP A 338 -25.59 -0.93 -16.31
N LEU A 339 -26.56 -1.84 -16.36
CA LEU A 339 -26.69 -2.80 -17.48
C LEU A 339 -26.86 -2.15 -18.86
N GLN A 340 -27.17 -0.85 -18.91
CA GLN A 340 -27.34 -0.07 -20.14
C GLN A 340 -26.04 0.69 -20.54
N GLY A 341 -25.01 0.68 -19.69
CA GLY A 341 -23.74 1.38 -19.86
C GLY A 341 -23.74 2.82 -19.34
N GLY A 342 -24.73 3.21 -18.54
CA GLY A 342 -24.76 4.50 -17.85
C GLY A 342 -23.90 4.49 -16.60
N ILE A 343 -23.09 5.53 -16.38
CA ILE A 343 -22.29 5.69 -15.16
C ILE A 343 -23.24 5.86 -13.97
N ILE A 344 -23.04 5.05 -12.93
CA ILE A 344 -23.77 5.16 -11.67
C ILE A 344 -22.81 5.60 -10.56
N GLY A 345 -23.11 6.74 -9.93
CA GLY A 345 -22.30 7.33 -8.86
C GLY A 345 -21.77 8.71 -9.22
#